data_AF-A0A554MBT6-F1
#
_entry.id   AF-A0A554MBT6-F1
#
_cell.length_a   1.000
_cell.length_b   1.000
_cell.length_c   1.000
_cell.angle_alpha   90.00
_cell.angle_beta   90.00
_cell.angle_gamma   90.00
#
_symmetry.space_group_name_H-M   'P 1'
#
loop_
_entity.id
_entity.type
_entity.pdbx_description
1 polymer ?
#
loop_
_entity_poly.entity_id
_entity_poly.type
_entity_poly.pdbx_seq_one_letter_code
_entity_poly.pdbx_strand_id
1 'polypeptide(L)'
;MPNIEIHGLDFHNANLVKERIDKAMIKNGLKDEAITTTYDVKTESCDGEKTRQPFLRICSSEDNGEQIAEMILHENVDMDIEIVKLQKFIPKFVSTKK
;
A
#
# COMPACT_ATOMS: atom_id res chain seq x y z
N MET A 1 7.85 -7.68 -7.16
CA MET A 1 6.53 -7.70 -6.52
C MET A 1 6.37 -6.48 -5.61
N PRO A 2 5.73 -5.42 -6.12
CA PRO A 2 5.33 -4.27 -5.32
C PRO A 2 4.52 -4.63 -4.05
N ASN A 3 4.71 -3.86 -2.99
CA ASN A 3 3.89 -3.89 -1.77
C ASN A 3 3.17 -2.55 -1.63
N ILE A 4 1.84 -2.59 -1.60
CA ILE A 4 0.97 -1.43 -1.43
C ILE A 4 0.51 -1.42 0.02
N GLU A 5 0.94 -0.42 0.78
CA GLU A 5 0.67 -0.29 2.20
C GLU A 5 -0.40 0.78 2.44
N ILE A 6 -1.43 0.44 3.20
CA ILE A 6 -2.52 1.35 3.59
C ILE A 6 -2.26 1.81 5.03
N HIS A 7 -2.03 3.10 5.24
CA HIS A 7 -1.68 3.67 6.54
C HIS A 7 -2.75 4.64 7.05
N GLY A 8 -2.91 4.74 8.38
CA GLY A 8 -3.70 5.80 9.02
C GLY A 8 -5.22 5.62 8.97
N LEU A 9 -5.71 4.43 8.59
CA LEU A 9 -7.13 4.09 8.59
C LEU A 9 -7.44 3.03 9.64
N ASP A 10 -8.62 3.13 10.25
CA ASP A 10 -9.15 2.01 11.04
C ASP A 10 -9.43 0.79 10.16
N PHE A 11 -9.59 -0.38 10.80
CA PHE A 11 -9.77 -1.65 10.10
C PHE A 11 -10.90 -1.66 9.07
N HIS A 12 -12.03 -1.00 9.36
CA HIS A 12 -13.16 -0.98 8.45
C HIS A 12 -12.84 -0.16 7.19
N ASN A 13 -12.35 1.05 7.37
CA ASN A 13 -11.99 1.95 6.27
C ASN A 13 -10.80 1.40 5.45
N ALA A 14 -9.82 0.79 6.11
CA ALA A 14 -8.69 0.16 5.45
C ALA A 14 -9.13 -0.99 4.52
N ASN A 15 -10.12 -1.80 4.93
CA ASN A 15 -10.65 -2.86 4.08
C ASN A 15 -11.41 -2.32 2.85
N LEU A 16 -12.19 -1.25 2.99
CA LEU A 16 -12.86 -0.62 1.86
C LEU A 16 -11.86 -0.09 0.82
N VAL A 17 -10.77 0.52 1.27
CA VAL A 17 -9.68 0.97 0.39
C VAL A 17 -8.97 -0.22 -0.25
N LYS A 18 -8.66 -1.26 0.54
CA LYS A 18 -8.06 -2.50 0.04
C LYS A 18 -8.88 -3.13 -1.08
N GLU A 19 -10.20 -3.24 -0.92
CA GLU A 19 -11.08 -3.80 -1.95
C GLU A 19 -11.03 -3.02 -3.27
N ARG A 20 -10.92 -1.68 -3.20
CA ARG A 20 -10.76 -0.84 -4.39
C ARG A 20 -9.40 -1.07 -5.07
N ILE A 21 -8.33 -1.12 -4.29
CA ILE A 21 -6.98 -1.40 -4.79
C ILE A 21 -6.95 -2.80 -5.44
N ASP A 22 -7.45 -3.83 -4.75
CA ASP A 22 -7.47 -5.19 -5.26
C ASP A 22 -8.27 -5.28 -6.58
N LYS A 23 -9.41 -4.57 -6.67
CA LYS A 23 -10.19 -4.47 -7.91
C LYS A 23 -9.38 -3.80 -9.03
N ALA A 24 -8.64 -2.73 -8.74
CA ALA A 24 -7.74 -2.06 -9.69
C ALA A 24 -6.68 -3.05 -10.22
N MET A 25 -6.05 -3.81 -9.32
CA MET A 25 -5.02 -4.78 -9.66
C MET A 25 -5.57 -5.92 -10.51
N ILE A 26 -6.75 -6.45 -10.16
CA ILE A 26 -7.41 -7.52 -10.94
C ILE A 26 -7.75 -7.04 -12.35
N LYS A 27 -8.36 -5.85 -12.47
CA LYS A 27 -8.78 -5.27 -13.76
C LYS A 27 -7.61 -5.06 -14.73
N ASN A 28 -6.41 -4.82 -14.19
CA ASN A 28 -5.19 -4.59 -14.95
C ASN A 28 -4.28 -5.82 -15.06
N GLY A 29 -4.73 -7.00 -14.59
CA GLY A 29 -3.97 -8.24 -14.71
C GLY A 29 -2.77 -8.37 -13.76
N LEU A 30 -2.70 -7.55 -12.71
CA LEU A 30 -1.58 -7.50 -11.76
C LEU A 30 -1.89 -8.21 -10.42
N LYS A 31 -2.94 -9.02 -10.36
CA LYS A 31 -3.41 -9.67 -9.12
C LYS A 31 -2.37 -10.55 -8.41
N ASP A 32 -1.44 -11.13 -9.17
CA ASP A 32 -0.39 -12.02 -8.67
C ASP A 32 0.98 -11.32 -8.60
N GLU A 33 1.03 -10.02 -8.95
CA GLU A 33 2.25 -9.23 -9.11
C GLU A 33 2.43 -8.18 -7.99
N ALA A 34 1.43 -8.01 -7.12
CA ALA A 34 1.48 -7.09 -5.99
C ALA A 34 0.81 -7.66 -4.74
N ILE A 35 1.23 -7.15 -3.59
CA ILE A 35 0.62 -7.45 -2.29
C ILE A 35 0.04 -6.16 -1.70
N THR A 36 -1.12 -6.27 -1.06
CA THR A 36 -1.72 -5.18 -0.30
C THR A 36 -1.61 -5.47 1.20
N THR A 37 -1.01 -4.57 1.96
CA THR A 37 -0.83 -4.67 3.42
C THR A 37 -1.53 -3.51 4.13
N THR A 38 -2.20 -3.77 5.26
CA THR A 38 -2.89 -2.74 6.06
C THR A 38 -2.16 -2.50 7.37
N TYR A 39 -2.00 -1.23 7.73
CA TYR A 39 -1.38 -0.77 8.97
C TYR A 39 -2.34 0.15 9.73
N ASP A 40 -2.89 -0.34 10.83
CA ASP A 40 -3.64 0.49 11.78
C ASP A 40 -2.62 1.23 12.66
N VAL A 41 -2.09 2.32 12.11
CA VAL A 41 -1.16 3.21 12.81
C VAL A 41 -1.87 4.52 13.07
N LYS A 42 -1.98 4.90 14.35
CA LYS A 42 -2.37 6.25 14.74
C LYS A 42 -1.20 7.17 14.41
N THR A 43 -1.36 8.00 13.39
CA THR A 43 -0.36 9.02 13.06
C THR A 43 -0.49 10.19 14.03
N GLU A 44 0.65 10.72 14.46
CA GLU A 44 0.74 11.90 15.31
C GLU A 44 1.43 13.00 14.50
N SER A 45 0.91 14.22 14.60
CA SER A 45 1.53 15.41 14.03
C SER A 45 2.74 15.81 14.88
N CYS A 46 3.65 16.61 14.31
CA CYS A 46 4.86 17.07 15.01
C CYS A 46 4.56 17.98 16.22
N ASP A 47 3.33 18.49 16.34
CA ASP A 47 2.82 19.24 17.49
C ASP A 47 2.24 18.33 18.59
N GLY A 48 2.26 17.01 18.39
CA GLY A 48 1.69 16.03 19.32
C GLY A 48 0.18 15.86 19.20
N GLU A 49 -0.49 16.57 18.27
CA GLU A 49 -1.90 16.33 17.99
C GLU A 49 -2.07 15.06 17.15
N LYS A 50 -3.12 14.29 17.44
CA LYS A 50 -3.47 13.14 16.61
C LYS A 50 -3.98 13.62 15.28
N THR A 51 -3.23 13.36 14.23
CA THR A 51 -3.69 13.55 12.86
C THR A 51 -4.20 12.22 12.33
N ARG A 52 -5.22 12.26 11.47
CA ARG A 52 -5.61 11.13 10.63
C ARG A 52 -5.40 11.59 9.21
N GLN A 53 -4.15 11.71 8.79
CA GLN A 53 -3.83 11.84 7.38
C GLN A 53 -3.52 10.44 6.84
N PRO A 54 -4.53 9.72 6.34
CA PRO A 54 -4.30 8.42 5.75
C PRO A 54 -3.56 8.61 4.42
N PHE A 55 -2.62 7.71 4.15
CA PHE A 55 -1.86 7.72 2.91
C PHE A 55 -1.57 6.29 2.46
N LEU A 56 -1.27 6.14 1.18
CA LEU A 56 -0.79 4.90 0.61
C LEU A 56 0.72 4.98 0.44
N ARG A 57 1.43 3.88 0.70
CA ARG A 57 2.82 3.74 0.30
C ARG A 57 2.96 2.60 -0.70
N ILE A 58 3.56 2.87 -1.84
CA ILE A 58 3.87 1.86 -2.86
C ILE A 58 5.37 1.60 -2.81
N CYS A 59 5.74 0.45 -2.27
CA CYS A 59 7.11 -0.03 -2.19
C CYS A 59 7.38 -0.95 -3.39
N SER A 60 8.23 -0.56 -4.33
CA SER A 60 8.60 -1.42 -5.47
C SER A 60 10.10 -1.42 -5.72
N SER A 61 10.64 -2.58 -6.12
CA SER A 61 12.03 -2.72 -6.59
C SER A 61 12.22 -2.31 -8.04
N GLU A 62 11.12 -2.16 -8.78
CA GLU A 62 11.08 -1.82 -10.19
C GLU A 62 10.45 -0.43 -10.38
N ASP A 63 10.59 0.15 -11.57
CA ASP A 63 10.04 1.47 -11.92
C ASP A 63 8.51 1.45 -12.16
N ASN A 64 7.81 0.40 -11.73
CA ASN A 64 6.36 0.27 -11.90
C ASN A 64 5.52 0.94 -10.79
N GLY A 65 6.16 1.57 -9.80
CA GLY A 65 5.46 2.22 -8.69
C GLY A 65 4.54 3.37 -9.13
N GLU A 66 4.99 4.19 -10.09
CA GLU A 66 4.20 5.30 -10.66
C GLU A 66 2.98 4.80 -11.42
N GLN A 67 3.15 3.76 -12.24
CA GLN A 67 2.04 3.14 -12.97
C GLN A 67 0.97 2.59 -12.03
N ILE A 68 1.38 1.94 -10.93
CA ILE A 68 0.45 1.43 -9.91
C ILE A 68 -0.27 2.59 -9.22
N ALA A 69 0.44 3.69 -8.90
CA ALA A 69 -0.16 4.87 -8.29
C ALA A 69 -1.25 5.46 -9.19
N GLU A 70 -0.96 5.69 -10.47
CA GLU A 70 -1.94 6.19 -11.45
C GLU A 70 -3.16 5.29 -11.54
N MET A 71 -2.96 3.96 -11.63
CA MET A 71 -4.04 2.99 -11.66
C MET A 71 -4.95 3.05 -10.43
N ILE A 72 -4.37 3.24 -9.24
CA ILE A 72 -5.13 3.34 -7.98
C ILE A 72 -5.92 4.65 -7.94
N LEU A 73 -5.32 5.77 -8.36
CA LEU A 73 -5.99 7.07 -8.43
C LEU A 73 -7.21 7.03 -9.36
N HIS A 74 -7.13 6.31 -10.48
CA HIS A 74 -8.26 6.12 -11.40
C HIS A 74 -9.47 5.40 -10.80
N GLU A 75 -9.29 4.64 -9.70
CA GLU A 75 -10.40 3.98 -8.99
C GLU A 75 -10.97 4.84 -7.84
N ASN A 76 -10.67 6.15 -7.85
CA ASN A 76 -11.14 7.14 -6.85
C ASN A 76 -10.73 6.77 -5.42
N VAL A 77 -9.49 6.34 -5.24
CA VAL A 77 -8.86 6.25 -3.92
C VAL A 77 -8.24 7.62 -3.62
N ASP A 78 -9.01 8.45 -2.90
CA ASP A 78 -8.63 9.83 -2.54
C ASP A 78 -7.72 9.83 -1.31
N MET A 79 -6.46 9.49 -1.52
CA MET A 79 -5.41 9.43 -0.50
C MET A 79 -4.09 9.91 -1.09
N ASP A 80 -3.27 10.56 -0.27
CA ASP A 80 -1.89 10.87 -0.64
C ASP A 80 -1.13 9.55 -0.93
N ILE A 81 -0.28 9.55 -1.96
CA ILE A 81 0.50 8.37 -2.34
C ILE A 81 2.00 8.68 -2.25
N GLU A 82 2.71 7.90 -1.44
CA GLU A 82 4.16 7.89 -1.35
C GLU A 82 4.72 6.73 -2.21
N ILE A 83 5.62 7.02 -3.14
CA ILE A 83 6.29 6.00 -3.95
C ILE A 83 7.71 5.80 -3.42
N VAL A 84 8.03 4.60 -2.96
CA VAL A 84 9.34 4.24 -2.41
C VAL A 84 10.01 3.22 -3.32
N LYS A 85 11.06 3.65 -4.04
CA LYS A 85 11.90 2.76 -4.84
C LYS A 85 12.85 2.00 -3.94
N LEU A 86 12.63 0.69 -3.80
CA LEU A 86 13.46 -0.21 -3.02
C LEU A 86 14.71 -0.60 -3.81
N GLN A 87 15.90 -0.35 -3.25
CA GLN A 87 17.16 -0.80 -3.87
C GLN A 87 17.28 -2.33 -3.90
N LYS A 88 16.74 -3.02 -2.89
CA LYS A 88 16.76 -4.47 -2.78
C LYS A 88 15.68 -4.96 -1.82
N PHE A 89 14.97 -6.03 -2.18
CA PHE A 89 14.13 -6.78 -1.27
C PHE A 89 14.91 -7.97 -0.69
N ILE A 90 14.98 -8.07 0.65
CA ILE A 90 15.65 -9.18 1.34
C ILE A 90 14.56 -10.01 2.05
N PRO A 91 14.05 -11.09 1.44
CA PRO A 91 13.06 -11.94 2.09
C PRO A 91 13.69 -12.62 3.32
N LYS A 92 13.02 -12.54 4.47
CA LYS A 92 13.34 -13.40 5.61
C LYS A 92 12.79 -14.79 5.31
N PHE A 93 13.66 -15.76 5.01
CA PHE A 93 13.26 -17.16 4.97
C PHE A 93 12.88 -17.61 6.37
N VAL A 94 11.58 -17.81 6.60
CA VAL A 94 11.11 -18.53 7.79
C VAL A 94 11.40 -20.01 7.50
N SER A 95 12.44 -20.56 8.14
CA SER A 95 12.70 -22.00 8.12
C SER A 95 11.52 -22.69 8.80
N THR A 96 10.58 -23.18 8.00
CA THR A 96 9.64 -24.20 8.46
C THR A 96 10.44 -25.48 8.62
N LYS A 97 10.96 -25.72 9.84
CA LYS A 97 11.40 -27.06 10.20
C LYS A 97 10.18 -27.98 10.05
N LYS A 98 10.29 -28.92 9.11
CA LYS A 98 9.34 -30.01 8.87
C LYS A 98 9.18 -30.87 10.13
#